data_AF-A0A1Q7MMU0-F1
#
_entry.id   AF-A0A1Q7MMU0-F1
#
_cell.length_a   1.000
_cell.length_b   1.000
_cell.length_c   1.000
_cell.angle_alpha   90.00
_cell.angle_beta   90.00
_cell.angle_gamma   90.00
#
_symmetry.space_group_name_H-M   'P 1'
#
loop_
_entity.id
_entity.type
_entity.pdbx_description
1 polymer ?
#
loop_
_entity_poly.entity_id
_entity_poly.type
_entity_poly.pdbx_seq_one_letter_code
_entity_poly.pdbx_strand_id
1 'polypeptide(L)'
;MVVAAGGRSQEVVERFFQRRGIKRKIALRVAHFLGVPLIVAASDLVATVPWAVARDSAEMSPRLAVALPPFDIPGFELKLHWHRRFDNEPRSRWFRDLLVQVFQEDRRSTMPPEPRGERKRTKTGT
;
A
#
# COMPACT_ATOMS: atom_id res chain seq x y z
N MET A 1 -9.29 -16.10 -0.29
CA MET A 1 -10.24 -15.12 0.31
C MET A 1 -9.44 -13.90 0.75
N VAL A 2 -10.03 -12.70 0.77
CA VAL A 2 -9.27 -11.44 0.97
C VAL A 2 -9.65 -10.73 2.26
N VAL A 3 -8.65 -10.16 2.95
CA VAL A 3 -8.84 -9.17 4.02
C VAL A 3 -8.91 -7.78 3.39
N ALA A 4 -9.97 -7.04 3.68
CA ALA A 4 -10.07 -5.63 3.34
C ALA A 4 -9.82 -4.78 4.59
N ALA A 5 -8.84 -3.87 4.54
CA ALA A 5 -8.52 -2.98 5.65
C ALA A 5 -8.96 -1.55 5.35
N GLY A 6 -9.57 -0.86 6.31
CA GLY A 6 -10.06 0.51 6.16
C GLY A 6 -8.96 1.56 5.97
N GLY A 7 -9.31 2.67 5.30
CA GLY A 7 -8.42 3.82 5.09
C GLY A 7 -8.56 4.42 3.69
N ARG A 8 -8.12 5.68 3.51
CA ARG A 8 -8.20 6.40 2.22
C ARG A 8 -7.49 5.67 1.07
N SER A 9 -6.38 4.99 1.38
CA SER A 9 -5.65 4.15 0.42
C SER A 9 -6.49 2.96 -0.04
N GLN A 10 -7.25 2.34 0.85
CA GLN A 10 -8.14 1.23 0.49
C GLN A 10 -9.30 1.69 -0.37
N GLU A 11 -9.81 2.90 -0.18
CA GLU A 11 -10.86 3.40 -1.07
C GLU A 11 -10.37 3.50 -2.53
N VAL A 12 -9.10 3.82 -2.77
CA VAL A 12 -8.52 3.84 -4.13
C VAL A 12 -8.53 2.43 -4.72
N VAL A 13 -8.09 1.44 -3.95
CA VAL A 13 -8.09 0.02 -4.32
C VAL A 13 -9.51 -0.47 -4.59
N GLU A 14 -10.47 -0.14 -3.71
CA GLU A 14 -11.86 -0.57 -3.83
C GLU A 14 -12.54 0.08 -5.04
N ARG A 15 -12.36 1.39 -5.26
CA ARG A 15 -12.85 2.08 -6.46
C ARG A 15 -12.25 1.51 -7.74
N PHE A 16 -10.98 1.11 -7.72
CA PHE A 16 -10.33 0.44 -8.85
C PHE A 16 -11.06 -0.86 -9.20
N PHE A 17 -11.29 -1.74 -8.22
CA PHE A 17 -11.98 -3.01 -8.46
C PHE A 17 -13.43 -2.83 -8.89
N GLN A 18 -14.15 -1.88 -8.27
CA GLN A 18 -15.54 -1.57 -8.62
C GLN A 18 -15.66 -1.11 -10.08
N ARG A 19 -14.81 -0.17 -10.53
CA ARG A 19 -14.82 0.33 -11.91
C ARG A 19 -14.48 -0.75 -12.94
N ARG A 20 -13.69 -1.75 -12.57
CA ARG A 20 -13.32 -2.89 -13.43
C ARG A 20 -14.33 -4.05 -13.35
N GLY A 21 -15.38 -3.95 -12.53
CA GLY A 21 -16.34 -5.04 -12.32
C GLY A 21 -15.76 -6.28 -11.62
N ILE A 22 -14.58 -6.14 -11.00
CA ILE A 22 -13.88 -7.26 -10.37
C ILE A 22 -14.50 -7.54 -9.01
N LYS A 23 -15.12 -8.71 -8.86
CA LYS A 23 -15.68 -9.20 -7.59
C LYS A 23 -14.66 -10.07 -6.87
N ARG A 24 -14.35 -9.72 -5.62
CA ARG A 24 -13.45 -10.48 -4.74
C ARG A 24 -14.25 -11.10 -3.60
N LYS A 25 -13.88 -12.31 -3.17
CA LYS A 25 -14.46 -12.94 -1.98
C LYS A 25 -13.81 -12.37 -0.72
N ILE A 26 -14.44 -11.37 -0.13
CA ILE A 26 -14.00 -10.74 1.12
C ILE A 26 -14.38 -11.68 2.27
N ALA A 27 -13.39 -12.21 2.98
CA ALA A 27 -13.65 -13.04 4.18
C ALA A 27 -13.67 -12.21 5.45
N LEU A 28 -12.92 -11.10 5.49
CA LEU A 28 -12.81 -10.26 6.66
C LEU A 28 -12.64 -8.78 6.27
N ARG A 29 -13.29 -7.91 7.03
CA ARG A 29 -13.09 -6.45 6.98
C ARG A 29 -12.52 -5.99 8.32
N VAL A 30 -11.41 -5.26 8.28
CA VAL A 30 -10.78 -4.67 9.46
C VAL A 30 -10.73 -3.15 9.34
N ALA A 31 -10.78 -2.44 10.46
CA ALA A 31 -10.77 -0.98 10.47
C ALA A 31 -9.38 -0.38 10.15
N HIS A 32 -8.30 -1.06 10.57
CA HIS A 32 -6.93 -0.55 10.47
C HIS A 32 -5.95 -1.64 10.03
N PHE A 33 -4.88 -1.22 9.34
CA PHE A 33 -3.86 -2.12 8.79
C PHE A 33 -3.02 -2.84 9.85
N LEU A 34 -2.93 -2.34 11.08
CA LEU A 34 -2.07 -2.91 12.14
C LEU A 34 -2.37 -4.38 12.48
N GLY A 35 -3.63 -4.81 12.36
CA GLY A 35 -4.02 -6.20 12.62
C GLY A 35 -3.82 -7.14 11.43
N VAL A 36 -3.65 -6.60 10.21
CA VAL A 36 -3.58 -7.40 8.98
C VAL A 36 -2.42 -8.40 8.99
N PRO A 37 -1.19 -8.04 9.41
CA PRO A 37 -0.05 -8.97 9.37
C PRO A 37 -0.29 -10.20 10.24
N LEU A 38 -0.85 -10.01 11.43
CA LEU A 38 -1.15 -11.09 12.36
C LEU A 38 -2.21 -12.05 11.80
N ILE A 39 -3.27 -11.50 11.19
CA ILE A 39 -4.36 -12.30 10.60
C ILE A 39 -3.85 -13.09 9.40
N VAL A 40 -3.09 -12.46 8.51
CA VAL A 40 -2.53 -13.11 7.31
C VAL A 40 -1.50 -14.18 7.71
N ALA A 41 -0.64 -13.93 8.70
CA ALA A 41 0.35 -14.90 9.15
C ALA A 41 -0.27 -16.16 9.81
N ALA A 42 -1.51 -16.06 10.27
CA ALA A 42 -2.24 -17.12 10.95
C ALA A 42 -3.34 -17.79 10.08
N SER A 43 -3.43 -17.46 8.78
CA SER A 43 -4.48 -17.97 7.90
C SER A 43 -4.05 -18.06 6.43
N ASP A 44 -4.89 -18.67 5.59
CA ASP A 44 -4.72 -18.69 4.13
C ASP A 44 -5.35 -17.47 3.44
N LEU A 45 -5.44 -16.34 4.16
CA LEU A 45 -5.97 -15.09 3.63
C LEU A 45 -4.85 -14.25 3.01
N VAL A 46 -5.22 -13.41 2.03
CA VAL A 46 -4.32 -12.41 1.45
C VAL A 46 -4.90 -11.01 1.65
N ALA A 47 -4.03 -10.00 1.74
CA ALA A 47 -4.42 -8.61 1.85
C ALA A 47 -3.68 -7.75 0.82
N THR A 48 -4.37 -6.75 0.29
CA THR A 48 -3.74 -5.68 -0.48
C THR A 48 -3.58 -4.48 0.44
N VAL A 49 -2.34 -4.05 0.66
CA VAL A 49 -1.99 -2.95 1.58
C VAL A 49 -0.99 -2.01 0.89
N PRO A 50 -0.82 -0.76 1.36
CA PRO A 50 0.25 0.11 0.88
C PRO A 50 1.63 -0.54 1.01
N TRP A 51 2.53 -0.25 0.07
CA TRP A 51 3.86 -0.89 0.02
C TRP A 51 4.64 -0.80 1.33
N ALA A 52 4.70 0.38 1.96
CA ALA A 52 5.37 0.55 3.25
C ALA A 52 4.86 -0.41 4.32
N VAL A 53 3.53 -0.61 4.38
CA VAL A 53 2.91 -1.58 5.31
C VAL A 53 3.34 -3.00 4.96
N ALA A 54 3.32 -3.37 3.67
CA ALA A 54 3.71 -4.71 3.24
C ALA A 54 5.19 -5.02 3.57
N ARG A 55 6.08 -4.07 3.30
CA ARG A 55 7.52 -4.13 3.63
C ARG A 55 7.72 -4.36 5.12
N ASP A 56 7.19 -3.47 5.95
CA ASP A 56 7.37 -3.53 7.41
C ASP A 56 6.76 -4.81 7.99
N SER A 57 5.64 -5.29 7.43
CA SER A 57 5.00 -6.54 7.85
C SER A 57 5.86 -7.76 7.57
N ALA A 58 6.56 -7.80 6.43
CA ALA A 58 7.44 -8.90 6.07
C ALA A 58 8.65 -8.99 7.01
N GLU A 59 9.14 -7.85 7.51
CA GLU A 59 10.21 -7.80 8.51
C GLU A 59 9.74 -8.31 9.88
N MET A 60 8.46 -8.11 10.23
CA MET A 60 7.89 -8.55 11.51
C MET A 60 7.69 -10.06 11.63
N SER A 61 7.57 -10.81 10.53
CA SER A 61 7.32 -12.25 10.59
C SER A 61 7.78 -12.99 9.33
N PRO A 62 8.57 -14.09 9.48
CA PRO A 62 9.02 -14.90 8.34
C PRO A 62 7.89 -15.68 7.66
N ARG A 63 6.67 -15.69 8.24
CA ARG A 63 5.49 -16.33 7.65
C ARG A 63 4.78 -15.46 6.61
N LEU A 64 5.21 -14.20 6.46
CA LEU A 64 4.61 -13.26 5.52
C LEU A 64 5.49 -13.14 4.28
N ALA A 65 4.83 -13.18 3.11
CA ALA A 65 5.45 -12.93 1.83
C ALA A 65 4.78 -11.73 1.16
N VAL A 66 5.57 -10.92 0.47
CA VAL A 66 5.09 -9.75 -0.27
C VAL A 66 5.17 -10.04 -1.76
N ALA A 67 4.08 -9.73 -2.47
CA ALA A 67 4.00 -9.79 -3.91
C ALA A 67 3.29 -8.54 -4.45
N LEU A 68 3.67 -8.13 -5.67
CA LEU A 68 2.93 -7.08 -6.36
C LEU A 68 1.55 -7.60 -6.74
N PRO A 69 0.50 -6.77 -6.64
CA PRO A 69 -0.82 -7.15 -7.13
C PRO A 69 -0.75 -7.41 -8.64
N PRO A 70 -1.50 -8.38 -9.19
CA PRO A 70 -1.53 -8.68 -10.63
C PRO A 70 -2.30 -7.61 -11.44
N PHE A 71 -2.51 -6.44 -10.86
CA PHE A 71 -3.26 -5.34 -11.43
C PHE A 71 -2.47 -4.06 -11.24
N ASP A 72 -2.48 -3.21 -12.26
CA ASP A 72 -1.94 -1.85 -12.16
C ASP A 72 -2.94 -0.96 -11.41
N ILE A 73 -2.86 -1.00 -10.07
CA ILE A 73 -3.70 -0.22 -9.17
C ILE A 73 -3.07 1.17 -9.04
N PRO A 74 -3.82 2.26 -9.31
CA PRO A 74 -3.26 3.60 -9.19
C PRO A 74 -2.81 3.87 -7.75
N GLY A 75 -1.66 4.53 -7.62
CA GLY A 75 -1.15 5.02 -6.35
C GLY A 75 -2.03 6.11 -5.74
N PHE A 76 -1.67 6.53 -4.53
CA PHE A 76 -2.30 7.65 -3.83
C PHE A 76 -1.23 8.59 -3.28
N GLU A 77 -1.58 9.87 -3.18
CA GLU A 77 -0.71 10.88 -2.61
C GLU A 77 -0.93 10.99 -1.10
N LEU A 78 0.16 11.00 -0.33
CA LEU A 78 0.13 11.40 1.07
C LEU A 78 0.17 12.93 1.15
N LYS A 79 -0.80 13.54 1.84
CA LYS A 79 -0.92 15.00 1.95
C LYS A 79 -0.85 15.43 3.41
N LEU A 80 -0.06 16.48 3.66
CA LEU A 80 -0.08 17.20 4.92
C LEU A 80 -1.15 18.28 4.85
N HIS A 81 -2.01 18.33 5.88
CA HIS A 81 -3.08 19.32 5.99
C HIS A 81 -2.87 20.15 7.24
N TRP A 82 -3.04 21.46 7.12
CA TRP A 82 -3.01 22.40 8.24
C TRP A 82 -4.06 23.49 8.01
N HIS A 83 -4.44 24.16 9.09
CA HIS A 83 -5.34 25.30 9.00
C HIS A 83 -4.58 26.53 8.49
N ARG A 84 -5.20 27.32 7.60
CA ARG A 84 -4.60 28.52 6.97
C ARG A 84 -4.01 29.51 7.98
N ARG A 85 -4.57 29.59 9.19
CA ARG A 85 -4.06 30.42 10.31
C ARG A 85 -2.58 30.15 10.64
N PHE A 86 -2.10 28.93 10.45
CA PHE A 86 -0.73 28.53 10.80
C PHE A 86 0.25 28.58 9.63
N ASP A 87 -0.18 29.08 8.47
CA ASP A 87 0.64 29.00 7.26
C ASP A 87 1.98 29.75 7.39
N ASN A 88 1.95 30.86 8.13
CA ASN A 88 3.10 31.71 8.43
C ASN A 88 3.65 31.53 9.85
N GLU A 89 3.19 30.53 10.60
CA GLU A 89 3.73 30.27 11.93
C GLU A 89 5.06 29.51 11.81
N PRO A 90 6.19 30.05 12.33
CA PRO A 90 7.51 29.48 12.09
C PRO A 90 7.69 28.05 12.56
N ARG A 91 7.11 27.65 13.72
CA ARG A 91 7.27 26.29 14.26
C ARG A 91 6.52 25.28 13.41
N SER A 92 5.32 25.62 12.95
CA SER A 92 4.49 24.82 12.06
C SER A 92 5.15 24.67 10.69
N ARG A 93 5.78 25.73 10.17
CA ARG A 93 6.56 25.64 8.92
C ARG A 93 7.76 24.71 9.10
N TRP A 94 8.59 24.95 10.12
CA TRP A 94 9.75 24.11 10.42
C TRP A 94 9.37 22.62 10.56
N PHE A 95 8.29 22.32 11.29
CA PHE A 95 7.85 20.93 11.46
C PHE A 95 7.34 20.31 10.15
N ARG A 96 6.60 21.05 9.33
CA ARG A 96 6.17 20.59 8.00
C ARG A 96 7.38 20.31 7.10
N ASP A 97 8.36 21.19 7.10
CA ASP A 97 9.58 21.04 6.30
C ASP A 97 10.38 19.83 6.77
N LEU A 98 10.50 19.61 8.08
CA LEU A 98 11.14 18.43 8.66
C LEU A 98 10.43 17.13 8.24
N LEU A 99 9.10 17.08 8.31
CA LEU A 99 8.34 15.92 7.84
C LEU A 99 8.61 15.66 6.35
N VAL A 100 8.55 16.71 5.52
CA VAL A 100 8.83 16.58 4.08
C VAL A 100 10.24 16.03 3.85
N GLN A 101 11.23 16.54 4.56
CA GLN A 101 12.62 16.08 4.45
C GLN A 101 12.73 14.58 4.77
N VAL A 102 12.23 14.15 5.94
CA VAL A 102 12.30 12.75 6.39
C VAL A 102 11.63 11.81 5.37
N PHE A 103 10.46 12.17 4.86
CA PHE A 103 9.75 11.33 3.89
C PHE A 103 10.32 11.41 2.46
N GLN A 104 11.04 12.47 2.10
CA GLN A 104 11.77 12.55 0.82
C GLN A 104 13.01 11.67 0.82
N GLU A 105 13.74 11.61 1.94
CA GLU A 105 14.90 10.74 2.11
C GLU A 105 14.49 9.26 2.06
N ASP A 106 13.32 8.91 2.61
CA ASP A 106 12.77 7.54 2.61
C ASP A 106 12.04 7.14 1.31
N ARG A 107 12.04 7.98 0.26
CA ARG A 107 11.36 7.69 -1.03
C ARG A 107 11.83 6.39 -1.69
N ARG A 108 13.10 6.02 -1.53
CA ARG A 108 13.64 4.78 -2.10
C ARG A 108 13.10 3.53 -1.41
N SER A 109 12.70 3.64 -0.15
CA SER A 109 12.23 2.51 0.65
C SER A 109 10.71 2.32 0.54
N THR A 110 9.98 3.38 0.21
CA THR A 110 8.52 3.42 0.14
C THR A 110 7.94 3.10 -1.25
N MET A 111 8.78 2.98 -2.29
CA MET A 111 8.34 2.51 -3.62
C MET A 111 8.43 0.98 -3.74
N PRO A 112 7.41 0.32 -4.32
CA PRO A 112 7.53 -1.06 -4.73
C PRO A 112 8.67 -1.24 -5.75
N PRO A 113 9.37 -2.38 -5.75
CA PRO A 113 10.29 -2.71 -6.82
C PRO A 113 9.54 -2.76 -8.16
N GLU A 114 10.22 -2.36 -9.24
CA GLU A 114 9.71 -2.47 -10.61
C GLU A 114 9.20 -3.90 -10.87
N PRO A 115 8.02 -4.04 -11.51
CA PRO A 115 7.49 -5.36 -11.85
C PRO A 115 8.51 -6.10 -12.71
N ARG A 116 8.97 -7.26 -12.21
CA ARG A 116 9.96 -8.09 -12.90
C ARG A 116 9.31 -8.59 -14.20
N GLY A 117 9.73 -8.00 -15.32
CA GLY A 117 9.12 -8.20 -16.64
C GLY A 117 8.86 -9.66 -16.98
N GLU A 118 7.67 -9.92 -17.51
CA GLU A 118 7.27 -11.21 -18.07
C GLU A 118 8.38 -11.72 -19.02
N ARG A 119 8.96 -12.88 -18.68
CA ARG A 119 9.73 -13.65 -19.66
C ARG A 119 8.77 -14.02 -20.77
N LYS A 120 8.83 -13.29 -21.89
CA LYS A 120 8.18 -13.66 -23.15
C LYS A 120 8.56 -15.11 -23.44
N ARG A 121 7.61 -16.02 -23.28
CA ARG A 121 7.70 -17.37 -23.86
C ARG A 121 7.58 -17.18 -25.37
N THR A 122 8.71 -16.98 -26.04
CA THR A 122 8.81 -17.17 -27.49
C THR A 122 8.51 -18.64 -27.76
N LYS A 123 7.27 -18.93 -28.15
CA LYS A 123 6.95 -20.14 -28.91
C LYS A 123 7.55 -19.95 -30.30
N THR A 124 8.73 -20.49 -30.52
CA THR A 124 9.22 -20.84 -31.86
C THR A 124 9.03 -22.33 -32.00
N GLY A 125 8.16 -22.74 -32.92
CA GLY A 125 7.89 -24.14 -33.21
C GLY A 125 6.58 -24.26 -33.97
N THR A 126 6.63 -24.04 -35.29
CA THR A 126 6.42 -25.06 -36.33
C THR A 126 6.94 -24.48 -37.65
#